data_AF-A0A9E2XYZ0-F1
#
_entry.id   AF-A0A9E2XYZ0-F1
#
_cell.length_a   1.000
_cell.length_b   1.000
_cell.length_c   1.000
_cell.angle_alpha   90.00
_cell.angle_beta   90.00
_cell.angle_gamma   90.00
#
_symmetry.space_group_name_H-M   'P 1'
#
loop_
_entity.id
_entity.type
_entity.pdbx_description
1 polymer ?
#
loop_
_entity_poly.entity_id
_entity_poly.type
_entity_poly.pdbx_seq_one_letter_code
_entity_poly.pdbx_strand_id
1 'polypeptide(L)' 'ALTKVTMIGNDLRLDDGIGTCGKDGQSVPVGVGQPTLRMDGLTVGGTSA' A
#
# COMPACT_ATOMS: atom_id res chain seq x y z
N ALA A 1 -1.09 -8.68 -8.84
CA ALA A 1 -0.07 -7.84 -8.18
C ALA A 1 0.56 -8.56 -6.99
N LEU A 2 -0.24 -9.04 -6.03
CA LEU A 2 0.26 -9.71 -4.81
C LEU A 2 1.19 -10.91 -5.08
N THR A 3 0.97 -11.65 -6.16
CA THR A 3 1.84 -12.77 -6.58
C THR A 3 3.25 -12.36 -7.01
N LYS A 4 3.53 -11.05 -7.13
CA LYS A 4 4.85 -10.51 -7.50
C LYS A 4 5.64 -9.98 -6.29
N VAL A 5 5.15 -10.16 -5.07
CA VAL A 5 5.91 -9.87 -3.84
C VAL A 5 6.96 -10.96 -3.67
N THR A 6 8.25 -10.59 -3.65
CA THR A 6 9.37 -11.55 -3.56
C THR A 6 10.12 -11.50 -2.24
N MET A 7 9.96 -10.43 -1.44
CA MET A 7 10.49 -10.35 -0.07
C MET A 7 9.52 -9.59 0.85
N ILE A 8 9.51 -10.00 2.13
CA ILE A 8 8.72 -9.41 3.21
C ILE A 8 9.64 -9.12 4.40
N GLY A 9 9.65 -7.86 4.85
CA GLY A 9 10.39 -7.39 6.01
C GLY A 9 9.75 -7.80 7.35
N ASN A 10 10.48 -7.59 8.44
CA ASN A 10 10.06 -7.91 9.81
C ASN A 10 9.66 -6.65 10.62
N ASP A 11 9.31 -5.57 9.92
CA ASP A 11 9.18 -4.20 10.43
C ASP A 11 7.76 -3.64 10.24
N LEU A 12 6.73 -4.46 10.47
CA LEU A 12 5.32 -4.07 10.35
C LEU A 12 4.98 -2.82 11.17
N ARG A 13 4.31 -1.86 10.53
CA ARG A 13 3.68 -0.70 11.18
C ARG A 13 2.29 -0.43 10.59
N LEU A 14 1.42 0.15 11.42
CA LEU A 14 0.16 0.76 10.99
C LEU A 14 0.39 2.23 10.66
N ASP A 15 -0.53 2.83 9.89
CA ASP A 15 -0.53 4.27 9.66
C ASP A 15 -0.84 5.08 10.93
N ASP A 16 -0.56 6.39 10.90
CA ASP A 16 -0.77 7.31 12.04
C ASP A 16 -2.26 7.63 12.31
N GLY A 17 -3.20 6.88 11.72
CA GLY A 17 -4.63 7.02 11.94
C GLY A 17 -5.29 8.11 11.10
N ILE A 18 -4.76 8.37 9.90
CA ILE A 18 -5.26 9.44 9.00
C ILE A 18 -6.11 8.90 7.84
N GLY A 19 -6.18 7.58 7.66
CA GLY A 19 -6.84 6.94 6.54
C GLY A 19 -8.36 7.15 6.51
N THR A 20 -8.92 7.38 5.31
CA THR A 20 -10.36 7.39 5.07
C THR A 20 -10.69 6.50 3.87
N CYS A 21 -11.63 5.58 4.04
CA CYS A 21 -12.16 4.74 2.98
C CYS A 21 -13.42 5.39 2.39
N GLY A 22 -13.43 5.56 1.07
CA GLY A 22 -14.60 6.00 0.31
C GLY A 22 -15.28 4.82 -0.39
N LYS A 23 -16.57 4.61 -0.17
CA LYS A 23 -17.37 3.60 -0.90
C LYS A 23 -18.80 4.08 -1.09
N ASP A 24 -19.29 4.04 -2.33
CA ASP A 24 -20.67 4.44 -2.68
C ASP A 24 -21.08 5.81 -2.12
N GLY A 25 -20.14 6.77 -2.14
CA GLY A 25 -20.32 8.13 -1.61
C GLY A 25 -20.16 8.26 -0.08
N GLN A 26 -20.00 7.16 0.65
CA GLN A 26 -19.75 7.18 2.10
C GLN A 26 -18.25 7.32 2.38
N SER A 27 -17.92 8.04 3.46
CA SER A 27 -16.54 8.21 3.95
C SER A 27 -16.44 7.68 5.38
N VAL A 28 -15.49 6.76 5.62
CA VAL A 28 -15.30 6.09 6.92
C VAL A 28 -13.82 6.11 7.30
N PRO A 29 -13.45 6.50 8.54
CA PRO A 29 -12.08 6.38 9.03
C PRO A 29 -11.61 4.93 9.04
N VAL A 30 -10.43 4.66 8.49
CA VAL A 30 -9.83 3.31 8.43
C VAL A 30 -8.33 3.35 8.69
N GLY A 31 -7.78 2.25 9.20
CA GLY A 31 -6.34 2.04 9.29
C GLY A 31 -5.82 1.07 8.22
N VAL A 32 -4.56 1.23 7.83
CA VAL A 32 -3.83 0.33 6.93
C VAL A 32 -2.45 0.01 7.52
N GLY A 33 -1.84 -1.10 7.09
CA GLY A 33 -0.48 -1.44 7.52
C GLY A 33 0.18 -2.51 6.68
N GLN A 34 1.51 -2.44 6.64
CA GLN A 34 2.38 -3.41 5.97
C GLN A 34 3.79 -3.34 6.57
N PRO A 35 4.58 -4.42 6.53
CA PRO A 35 6.02 -4.32 6.67
C PRO A 35 6.64 -3.74 5.38
N THR A 36 7.95 -3.56 5.36
CA THR A 36 8.65 -3.31 4.09
C THR A 36 8.46 -4.50 3.15
N LEU A 37 8.13 -4.26 1.88
CA LEU A 37 7.92 -5.29 0.86
C LEU A 37 8.75 -5.01 -0.39
N ARG A 38 9.29 -6.06 -1.03
CA ARG A 38 9.81 -5.98 -2.40
C ARG A 38 8.79 -6.55 -3.37
N MET A 39 8.40 -5.73 -4.35
CA MET A 39 7.58 -6.15 -5.49
C MET A 39 8.39 -6.05 -6.78
N ASP A 40 8.46 -7.14 -7.54
CA ASP A 40 9.10 -7.12 -8.85
C ASP A 40 8.07 -6.83 -9.96
N GLY A 41 8.50 -6.18 -11.05
CA GLY A 41 7.66 -5.95 -12.24
C GLY A 41 6.44 -5.06 -12.00
N LEU A 42 6.60 -4.00 -11.20
CA LEU A 42 5.64 -2.90 -11.03
C LEU A 42 5.89 -1.81 -12.08
N THR A 43 4.86 -1.45 -12.85
CA THR A 43 4.94 -0.33 -13.80
C THR A 43 4.89 1.00 -13.03
N VAL A 44 5.85 1.89 -13.29
CA VAL A 44 5.90 3.24 -12.71
C VAL A 44 5.50 4.26 -13.79
N GLY A 45 4.41 4.99 -13.56
CA GLY A 45 3.88 5.99 -14.50
C GLY A 45 4.67 7.31 -14.51
N GLY A 46 5.98 7.25 -14.72
CA GLY A 46 6.86 8.42 -14.80
C GLY A 46 6.76 9.15 -16.15
N THR A 47 7.28 10.38 -16.19
CA THR A 47 7.37 11.23 -17.41
C THR A 47 8.80 11.40 -17.92
N SER A 48 9.79 10.87 -17.19
CA SER A 48 11.19 10.87 -17.59
C SER A 48 11.45 9.75 -18.61
N ALA A 49 12.14 10.09 -19.70
CA ALA A 49 12.60 9.15 -20.73
C ALA A 49 13.94 8.51 -20.34
#